data_AF-A0A7W0U723-F1
#
_entry.id   AF-A0A7W0U723-F1
#
_cell.length_a   1.000
_cell.length_b   1.000
_cell.length_c   1.000
_cell.angle_alpha   90.00
_cell.angle_beta   90.00
_cell.angle_gamma   90.00
#
_symmetry.space_group_name_H-M   'P 1'
#
loop_
_entity.id
_entity.type
_entity.pdbx_description
1 polymer ?
#
loop_
_entity_poly.entity_id
_entity_poly.type
_entity_poly.pdbx_seq_one_letter_code
_entity_poly.pdbx_strand_id
1 'polypeptide(L)'
;MKVAYVFSTSGHTASYKLGKMILPQLEDGDHGVEVVGMFFFDDNTYLLRAGDPLGERLGRVAREQGMLLMLCDQCALDRGLAEGWPRSATPTGTVEGVQVGCFPDLYAGLAESPPDQLITL
;
A
#
# COMPACT_ATOMS: atom_id res chain seq x y z
N MET A 1 -18.54 -5.50 2.01
CA MET A 1 -17.45 -6.46 1.74
C MET A 1 -16.15 -5.70 1.88
N LYS A 2 -15.19 -6.31 2.58
CA LYS A 2 -13.86 -5.76 2.84
C LYS A 2 -12.82 -6.43 1.97
N VAL A 3 -11.90 -5.67 1.39
CA VAL A 3 -10.83 -6.19 0.55
C VAL A 3 -9.48 -5.63 0.94
N ALA A 4 -8.42 -6.43 0.75
CA ALA A 4 -7.05 -5.96 0.77
C ALA A 4 -6.38 -6.26 -0.57
N TYR A 5 -5.61 -5.31 -1.10
CA TYR A 5 -4.89 -5.47 -2.36
C TYR A 5 -3.41 -5.80 -2.14
N VAL A 6 -2.89 -6.72 -2.94
CA VAL A 6 -1.45 -7.04 -3.00
C VAL A 6 -0.93 -6.72 -4.39
N PHE A 7 -0.07 -5.70 -4.49
CA PHE A 7 0.56 -5.29 -5.74
C PHE A 7 1.87 -6.03 -5.94
N SER A 8 1.80 -7.25 -6.50
CA SER A 8 2.96 -8.12 -6.74
C SER A 8 3.29 -8.30 -8.23
N THR A 9 2.46 -7.80 -9.15
CA THR A 9 2.72 -7.92 -10.59
C THR A 9 3.50 -6.72 -11.10
N SER A 10 4.64 -6.96 -11.74
CA SER A 10 5.42 -5.95 -12.46
C SER A 10 4.80 -5.65 -13.84
N GLY A 11 4.97 -4.42 -14.35
CA GLY A 11 4.46 -4.02 -15.68
C GLY A 11 3.30 -3.01 -15.65
N HIS A 12 3.55 -1.80 -15.15
CA HIS A 12 2.60 -0.67 -15.07
C HIS A 12 1.35 -0.88 -14.20
N THR A 13 1.19 -2.03 -13.55
CA THR A 13 0.02 -2.41 -12.74
C THR A 13 -0.38 -1.35 -11.71
N ALA A 14 0.53 -0.88 -10.85
CA ALA A 14 0.17 0.13 -9.85
C ALA A 14 -0.17 1.48 -10.50
N SER A 15 0.62 1.95 -11.46
CA SER A 15 0.32 3.21 -12.17
C SER A 15 -0.99 3.18 -12.96
N TYR A 16 -1.39 2.00 -13.48
CA TYR A 16 -2.57 1.82 -14.30
C TYR A 16 -3.79 1.42 -13.48
N LYS A 17 -3.80 0.22 -12.88
CA LYS A 17 -4.95 -0.30 -12.13
C LYS A 17 -5.24 0.55 -10.89
N LEU A 18 -4.21 0.88 -10.11
CA LEU A 18 -4.41 1.74 -8.94
C LEU A 18 -4.60 3.20 -9.36
N GLY A 19 -3.67 3.77 -10.13
CA GLY A 19 -3.70 5.20 -10.46
C GLY A 19 -4.86 5.67 -11.34
N LYS A 20 -5.36 4.82 -12.26
CA LYS A 20 -6.42 5.20 -13.22
C LYS A 20 -7.77 4.54 -12.96
N MET A 21 -7.86 3.57 -12.04
CA MET A 21 -9.11 2.86 -11.76
C MET A 21 -9.47 2.91 -10.27
N ILE A 22 -8.68 2.26 -9.42
CA ILE A 22 -9.04 2.10 -7.99
C ILE A 22 -9.00 3.44 -7.25
N LEU A 23 -7.93 4.22 -7.37
CA LEU A 23 -7.77 5.45 -6.60
C LEU A 23 -8.85 6.51 -6.91
N PRO A 24 -9.17 6.82 -8.19
CA PRO A 24 -10.28 7.72 -8.49
C PRO A 24 -11.61 7.25 -7.88
N GLN A 25 -11.89 5.95 -7.92
CA GLN A 25 -13.12 5.40 -7.34
C GLN A 25 -13.17 5.49 -5.80
N LEU A 26 -12.01 5.40 -5.14
CA LEU A 26 -11.92 5.61 -3.70
C LEU A 26 -12.10 7.09 -3.33
N GLU A 27 -11.56 8.00 -4.14
CA GLU A 27 -11.72 9.45 -3.97
C GLU A 27 -13.18 9.89 -4.19
N ASP A 28 -13.85 9.32 -5.19
CA ASP A 28 -15.25 9.61 -5.53
C ASP A 28 -16.26 8.86 -4.64
N GLY A 29 -15.78 7.91 -3.83
CA GLY A 29 -16.60 7.11 -2.92
C GLY A 29 -17.50 6.08 -3.63
N ASP A 30 -17.17 5.69 -4.86
CA ASP A 30 -17.97 4.80 -5.71
C ASP A 30 -17.31 3.43 -6.00
N HIS A 31 -16.19 3.12 -5.34
CA HIS A 31 -15.47 1.85 -5.50
C HIS A 31 -16.32 0.60 -5.16
N GLY A 32 -17.33 0.75 -4.31
CA GLY A 32 -18.34 -0.28 -4.02
C GLY A 32 -17.92 -1.34 -2.99
N VAL A 33 -16.69 -1.28 -2.49
CA VAL A 33 -16.18 -2.14 -1.40
C VAL A 33 -15.34 -1.31 -0.43
N GLU A 34 -15.20 -1.80 0.80
CA GLU A 34 -14.31 -1.20 1.80
C GLU A 34 -12.90 -1.74 1.60
N VAL A 35 -11.94 -0.86 1.29
CA VAL A 35 -10.54 -1.27 1.15
C VAL A 35 -9.83 -1.06 2.49
N VAL A 36 -9.45 -2.17 3.13
CA VAL A 36 -8.83 -2.16 4.47
C VAL A 36 -7.32 -2.10 4.43
N GLY A 37 -6.70 -2.45 3.30
CA GLY A 37 -5.25 -2.33 3.14
C GLY A 37 -4.73 -2.56 1.74
N MET A 38 -3.51 -2.08 1.50
CA MET A 38 -2.73 -2.29 0.28
C MET A 38 -1.27 -2.62 0.62
N PHE A 39 -0.74 -3.68 0.02
CA PHE A 39 0.65 -4.13 0.22
C PHE A 39 1.42 -4.13 -1.10
N PHE A 40 2.58 -3.46 -1.13
CA PHE A 40 3.35 -3.20 -2.35
C PHE A 40 4.67 -3.96 -2.36
N PHE A 41 4.93 -4.67 -3.46
CA PHE A 41 6.16 -5.40 -3.73
C PHE A 41 6.94 -4.81 -4.90
N ASP A 42 8.21 -5.19 -5.00
CA ASP A 42 9.11 -4.84 -6.10
C ASP A 42 9.09 -3.34 -6.40
N ASP A 43 8.98 -2.95 -7.67
CA ASP A 43 8.98 -1.54 -8.08
C ASP A 43 7.67 -0.82 -7.78
N ASN A 44 6.61 -1.54 -7.38
CA ASN A 44 5.36 -0.89 -6.98
C ASN A 44 5.57 -0.07 -5.68
N THR A 45 6.62 -0.33 -4.90
CA THR A 45 6.96 0.45 -3.70
C THR A 45 7.28 1.91 -4.02
N TYR A 46 7.81 2.20 -5.23
CA TYR A 46 8.15 3.56 -5.63
C TYR A 46 6.95 4.50 -5.70
N LEU A 47 5.73 3.96 -5.84
CA LEU A 47 4.52 4.77 -5.80
C LEU A 47 4.34 5.48 -4.45
N LEU A 48 4.84 4.90 -3.36
CA LEU A 48 4.71 5.44 -2.01
C LEU A 48 5.97 6.20 -1.52
N ARG A 49 6.87 6.58 -2.42
CA ARG A 49 7.94 7.53 -2.08
C ARG A 49 7.35 8.92 -1.82
N ALA A 50 7.95 9.67 -0.90
CA ALA A 50 7.56 11.04 -0.62
C ALA A 50 7.62 11.90 -1.88
N GLY A 51 6.59 12.70 -2.11
CA GLY A 51 6.47 13.59 -3.27
C GLY A 51 5.97 12.92 -4.55
N ASP A 52 5.64 11.62 -4.56
CA ASP A 52 4.97 11.01 -5.71
C ASP A 52 3.51 11.46 -5.82
N PRO A 53 3.05 12.07 -6.93
CA PRO A 53 1.70 12.60 -7.02
C PRO A 53 0.58 11.58 -6.79
N LEU A 54 0.78 10.32 -7.18
CA LEU A 54 -0.19 9.25 -6.95
C LEU A 54 -0.10 8.74 -5.51
N GLY A 55 1.12 8.58 -5.00
CA GLY A 55 1.38 8.22 -3.62
C GLY A 55 0.73 9.16 -2.62
N GLU A 56 0.92 10.47 -2.79
CA GLU A 56 0.37 11.49 -1.88
C GLU A 56 -1.16 11.50 -1.86
N ARG A 57 -1.78 11.27 -3.01
CA ARG A 57 -3.25 11.13 -3.12
C ARG A 57 -3.72 9.88 -2.39
N LEU A 58 -3.09 8.73 -2.65
CA LEU A 58 -3.42 7.48 -1.98
C LEU A 58 -3.20 7.57 -0.46
N GLY A 59 -2.12 8.20 0.00
CA GLY A 59 -1.84 8.40 1.42
C GLY A 59 -2.93 9.23 2.13
N ARG A 60 -3.44 10.28 1.48
CA ARG A 60 -4.59 11.05 2.00
C ARG A 60 -5.83 10.17 2.15
N VAL A 61 -6.24 9.48 1.08
CA VAL A 61 -7.39 8.57 1.09
C VAL A 61 -7.21 7.51 2.18
N ALA A 62 -6.01 6.94 2.32
CA ALA A 62 -5.74 5.92 3.30
C ALA A 62 -5.91 6.40 4.74
N ARG A 63 -5.41 7.60 5.06
CA ARG A 63 -5.60 8.19 6.38
C ARG A 63 -7.07 8.54 6.66
N GLU A 64 -7.79 9.05 5.67
CA GLU A 64 -9.21 9.39 5.80
C GLU A 64 -10.09 8.16 6.01
N GLN A 65 -9.74 7.03 5.39
CA GLN A 65 -10.52 5.78 5.44
C GLN A 65 -9.96 4.75 6.43
N GLY A 66 -8.85 5.05 7.12
CA GLY A 66 -8.22 4.11 8.06
C GLY A 66 -7.60 2.88 7.36
N MET A 67 -7.17 3.02 6.11
CA MET A 67 -6.58 1.94 5.32
C MET A 67 -5.09 1.76 5.64
N LEU A 68 -4.65 0.51 5.76
CA LEU A 68 -3.24 0.15 5.85
C LEU A 68 -2.53 0.35 4.51
N LEU A 69 -1.45 1.13 4.47
CA LEU A 69 -0.51 1.14 3.35
C LEU A 69 0.83 0.54 3.81
N MET A 70 1.28 -0.53 3.15
CA MET A 70 2.50 -1.23 3.53
C MET A 70 3.44 -1.46 2.35
N LEU A 71 4.74 -1.30 2.57
CA LEU A 71 5.81 -1.72 1.67
C LEU A 71 6.45 -3.00 2.16
N CYS A 72 6.79 -3.90 1.23
CA CYS A 72 7.63 -5.06 1.53
C CYS A 72 8.99 -4.58 2.07
N ASP A 73 9.40 -5.10 3.23
CA ASP A 73 10.62 -4.69 3.94
C ASP A 73 11.89 -4.82 3.09
N GLN A 74 12.11 -5.98 2.48
CA GLN A 74 13.26 -6.20 1.60
C GLN A 74 13.21 -5.29 0.37
N CYS A 75 12.05 -5.16 -0.27
CA CYS A 75 11.92 -4.30 -1.46
C CYS A 75 12.16 -2.82 -1.13
N ALA A 76 11.69 -2.36 0.04
CA ALA A 76 11.85 -0.98 0.49
C ALA A 76 13.31 -0.67 0.87
N LEU A 77 13.98 -1.58 1.58
CA LEU A 77 15.40 -1.45 1.93
C LEU A 77 16.27 -1.35 0.67
N ASP A 78 16.08 -2.25 -0.30
CA ASP A 78 16.84 -2.26 -1.56
C ASP A 78 16.64 -0.98 -2.39
N ARG A 79 15.53 -0.28 -2.18
CA ARG A 79 15.13 0.93 -2.94
C ARG A 79 15.34 2.23 -2.17
N GLY A 80 15.93 2.18 -0.98
CA GLY A 80 16.16 3.36 -0.14
C GLY A 80 14.87 4.01 0.39
N LEU A 81 13.80 3.22 0.55
CA LEU A 81 12.51 3.62 1.13
C LEU A 81 12.35 3.15 2.58
N ALA A 82 13.35 2.45 3.11
CA ALA A 82 13.41 2.05 4.51
C ALA A 82 14.86 2.04 5.01
N GLU A 83 15.01 2.11 6.33
CA GLU A 83 16.28 1.96 7.04
C GLU A 83 16.18 0.81 8.06
N GLY A 84 17.31 0.21 8.42
CA GLY A 84 17.38 -0.89 9.39
C GLY A 84 17.61 -2.25 8.73
N TRP A 85 16.90 -3.28 9.20
CA TRP A 85 17.07 -4.67 8.79
C TRP A 85 15.72 -5.31 8.46
N PRO A 86 15.67 -6.37 7.62
CA PRO A 86 14.43 -7.11 7.40
C PRO A 86 13.75 -7.51 8.71
N ARG A 87 12.42 -7.45 8.77
CA ARG A 87 11.59 -7.62 9.98
C ARG A 87 11.75 -6.57 11.09
N SER A 88 12.63 -5.59 10.93
CA SER A 88 12.80 -4.47 11.87
C SER A 88 13.09 -3.14 11.16
N ALA A 89 12.64 -3.01 9.91
CA ALA A 89 12.87 -1.84 9.08
C ALA A 89 11.86 -0.74 9.40
N THR A 90 12.31 0.51 9.32
CA THR A 90 11.44 1.69 9.48
C THR A 90 11.36 2.43 8.15
N PRO A 91 10.18 2.93 7.74
CA PRO A 91 10.05 3.74 6.53
C PRO A 91 10.96 4.98 6.56
N THR A 92 11.58 5.30 5.43
CA THR A 92 12.33 6.56 5.22
C THR A 92 11.96 7.12 3.85
N GLY A 93 11.78 8.44 3.75
CA GLY A 93 11.46 9.07 2.46
C GLY A 93 10.16 8.56 1.79
N THR A 94 9.18 8.12 2.58
CA THR A 94 7.87 7.63 2.09
C THR A 94 6.76 8.64 2.35
N VAL A 95 5.63 8.44 1.67
CA VAL A 95 4.36 9.12 1.98
C VAL A 95 3.98 8.91 3.45
N GLU A 96 3.36 9.92 4.05
CA GLU A 96 2.93 9.88 5.46
C GLU A 96 1.98 8.69 5.73
N GLY A 97 2.19 7.99 6.85
CA GLY A 97 1.36 6.88 7.30
C GLY A 97 1.68 5.52 6.66
N VAL A 98 2.63 5.48 5.72
CA VAL A 98 3.12 4.22 5.14
C VAL A 98 3.90 3.42 6.18
N GLN A 99 3.63 2.12 6.23
CA GLN A 99 4.37 1.15 7.02
C GLN A 99 5.33 0.34 6.14
N VAL A 100 6.35 -0.25 6.76
CA VAL A 100 7.26 -1.19 6.10
C VAL A 100 7.21 -2.49 6.90
N GLY A 101 7.06 -3.63 6.22
CA GLY A 101 6.92 -4.92 6.90
C GLY A 101 6.91 -6.12 5.96
N CYS A 102 6.71 -7.29 6.55
CA CYS A 102 6.49 -8.54 5.82
C CYS A 102 5.10 -9.11 6.13
N PHE A 103 4.78 -10.29 5.59
CA PHE A 103 3.46 -10.91 5.74
C PHE A 103 2.93 -11.01 7.18
N PRO A 104 3.73 -11.38 8.21
CA PRO A 104 3.23 -11.38 9.58
C PRO A 104 2.73 -10.01 10.05
N ASP A 105 3.37 -8.92 9.60
CA ASP A 105 2.99 -7.56 9.98
C ASP A 105 1.75 -7.13 9.19
N LEU A 106 1.62 -7.55 7.92
CA LEU A 106 0.39 -7.38 7.15
C LEU A 106 -0.80 -8.02 7.88
N TYR A 107 -0.67 -9.28 8.32
CA TYR A 107 -1.73 -9.97 9.02
C TYR A 107 -2.05 -9.32 10.36
N ALA A 108 -1.04 -8.86 11.11
CA ALA A 108 -1.25 -8.13 12.36
C ALA A 108 -1.96 -6.79 12.11
N GLY A 109 -1.55 -6.02 11.11
CA GLY A 109 -2.15 -4.73 10.78
C GLY A 109 -3.58 -4.84 10.26
N LEU A 110 -3.93 -5.95 9.61
CA LEU A 110 -5.30 -6.21 9.14
C LEU A 110 -6.17 -6.90 10.20
N ALA A 111 -5.63 -7.32 11.34
CA ALA A 111 -6.38 -8.11 12.33
C ALA A 111 -7.56 -7.35 12.95
N GLU A 112 -7.47 -6.02 13.06
CA GLU A 112 -8.56 -5.17 13.58
C GLU A 112 -9.69 -4.98 12.55
N SER A 113 -9.39 -5.10 11.26
CA SER A 113 -10.35 -4.99 10.16
C SER A 113 -10.05 -6.06 9.09
N PRO A 114 -10.34 -7.34 9.37
CA PRO A 114 -9.95 -8.43 8.49
C PRO A 114 -10.69 -8.33 7.16
N PRO A 115 -10.01 -8.49 6.02
CA PRO A 115 -10.65 -8.50 4.71
C PRO A 115 -11.43 -9.80 4.48
N ASP A 116 -12.54 -9.71 3.73
CA ASP A 116 -13.23 -10.88 3.19
C ASP A 116 -12.43 -11.52 2.04
N GLN A 117 -11.66 -10.71 1.31
CA GLN A 117 -10.82 -11.17 0.19
C GLN A 117 -9.47 -10.45 0.12
N LEU A 118 -8.43 -11.21 -0.21
CA LEU A 118 -7.11 -10.72 -0.61
C LEU A 118 -7.01 -10.80 -2.14
N ILE A 119 -6.92 -9.66 -2.81
CA ILE A 119 -6.87 -9.56 -4.27
C ILE A 119 -5.45 -9.20 -4.70
N THR A 120 -4.81 -10.10 -5.43
CA THR A 120 -3.47 -9.86 -5.99
C THR A 120 -3.59 -9.20 -7.35
N LEU A 121 -2.83 -8.11 -7.57
CA LEU A 121 -2.87 -7.28 -8.78
C LEU A 121 -1.56 -7.26 -9.55
#